data_AF-A0A2W6VF24-F1
#
_entry.id   AF-A0A2W6VF24-F1
#
_cell.length_a   1.000
_cell.length_b   1.000
_cell.length_c   1.000
_cell.angle_alpha   90.00
_cell.angle_beta   90.00
_cell.angle_gamma   90.00
#
_symmetry.space_group_name_H-M   'P 1'
#
loop_
_entity.id
_entity.type
_entity.pdbx_description
1 polymer ?
#
loop_
_entity_poly.entity_id
_entity_poly.type
_entity_poly.pdbx_seq_one_letter_code
_entity_poly.pdbx_strand_id
1 'polypeptide(L)'
;MAMPEPLPAIDEPTVIFVINRLWSPDSDDESVYAATRGDWKVGASTRERARIALGIAGNVVRGAYRIDGWQPGWESGRWRFNGTPAPELDAVGKTVVHLAPRAGAANPVRRFLNGVPQSTPFVGAASEPTPERITPAPPSADPSVNPEPRERGPVSLLAHELNREPLARIMYGQRELFHSNFLAWFFDEIPDVADAVFRDLTGDGNASVRRVDRERENLDLVMRWPGAAPLVIENKVFSLPEQDQLDAYRAKTARWKGSPAEHVLLSMSPPRTPLPDWRYLNYQQLADRIDAALPENDHSYEVETLRRYSRVIRLLESLLATTMVRSHAESAWMDERQLSEIDSSQTRIGLRKLRARRVQGALDAAGPTSGWTESAISHGQPLVGWRRELRVAGHVIQAGWQYQEGQFRLCAVLPHLNGRGESAKAARAVFSEAHPALFDFAPLDGILSTPDGVVRPVDRFGHFDPDFIYRYIKAPDQTVEQLIAASHTVDAGLDRIAE
;
A
#
# COMPACT_ATOMS: atom_id res chain seq x y z
N MET A 1 -28.67 -2.48 -15.86
CA MET A 1 -28.89 -1.03 -15.64
C MET A 1 -28.01 -0.27 -16.63
N ALA A 2 -28.57 0.71 -17.33
CA ALA A 2 -27.77 1.60 -18.17
C ALA A 2 -26.76 2.36 -17.28
N MET A 3 -25.53 2.53 -17.76
CA MET A 3 -24.52 3.35 -17.08
C MET A 3 -25.02 4.79 -16.98
N PRO A 4 -24.92 5.47 -15.82
CA PRO A 4 -25.29 6.88 -15.73
C PRO A 4 -24.45 7.72 -16.69
N GLU A 5 -25.05 8.73 -17.30
CA GLU A 5 -24.34 9.65 -18.19
C GLU A 5 -23.18 10.37 -17.47
N PRO A 6 -22.06 10.65 -18.14
CA PRO A 6 -20.95 11.37 -17.53
C PRO A 6 -21.35 12.78 -17.12
N LEU A 7 -20.79 13.25 -16.01
CA LEU A 7 -20.94 14.64 -15.57
C LEU A 7 -20.41 15.59 -16.66
N PRO A 8 -21.19 16.60 -17.11
CA PRO A 8 -20.71 17.59 -18.06
C PRO A 8 -19.60 18.47 -17.44
N ALA A 9 -18.94 19.27 -18.29
CA ALA A 9 -18.03 20.29 -17.79
C ALA A 9 -18.77 21.30 -16.91
N ILE A 10 -18.09 21.77 -15.87
CA ILE A 10 -18.55 22.86 -15.00
C ILE A 10 -17.44 23.90 -15.02
N ASP A 11 -17.71 25.10 -15.53
CA ASP A 11 -16.67 26.14 -15.65
C ASP A 11 -16.31 26.72 -14.28
N GLU A 12 -17.25 26.74 -13.35
CA GLU A 12 -17.05 27.30 -12.02
C GLU A 12 -16.11 26.45 -11.14
N PRO A 13 -15.28 27.11 -10.30
CA PRO A 13 -14.45 26.43 -9.32
C PRO A 13 -15.26 25.49 -8.42
N THR A 14 -14.99 24.19 -8.52
CA THR A 14 -15.80 23.14 -7.92
C THR A 14 -15.02 22.36 -6.87
N VAL A 15 -15.66 22.03 -5.75
CA VAL A 15 -15.17 21.07 -4.76
C VAL A 15 -16.10 19.87 -4.73
N ILE A 16 -15.53 18.67 -4.70
CA ILE A 16 -16.27 17.42 -4.65
C ILE A 16 -16.01 16.73 -3.30
N PHE A 17 -17.09 16.35 -2.63
CA PHE A 17 -17.10 15.64 -1.35
C PHE A 17 -17.55 14.20 -1.52
N VAL A 18 -16.71 13.25 -1.09
CA VAL A 18 -17.02 11.82 -1.12
C VAL A 18 -17.79 11.45 0.13
N ILE A 19 -19.08 11.14 -0.02
CA ILE A 19 -20.03 10.88 1.07
C ILE A 19 -20.46 9.41 1.18
N ASN A 20 -19.66 8.47 0.63
CA ASN A 20 -19.99 7.03 0.58
C ASN A 20 -20.46 6.42 1.91
N ARG A 21 -19.91 6.87 3.05
CA ARG A 21 -20.25 6.35 4.39
C ARG A 21 -21.47 7.02 5.03
N LEU A 22 -21.92 8.13 4.46
CA LEU A 22 -23.00 8.98 4.98
C LEU A 22 -24.22 9.00 4.04
N TRP A 23 -24.21 8.14 3.01
CA TRP A 23 -25.25 8.06 1.98
C TRP A 23 -25.77 6.63 1.88
N SER A 24 -27.09 6.50 1.75
CA SER A 24 -27.81 5.26 1.44
C SER A 24 -28.79 5.49 0.28
N PRO A 25 -29.28 4.44 -0.39
CA PRO A 25 -30.33 4.57 -1.41
C PRO A 25 -31.60 5.27 -0.92
N ASP A 26 -31.89 5.20 0.38
CA ASP A 26 -33.06 5.81 1.02
C ASP A 26 -32.82 7.25 1.53
N SER A 27 -31.63 7.82 1.28
CA SER A 27 -31.30 9.19 1.69
C SER A 27 -32.09 10.21 0.86
N ASP A 28 -32.81 11.09 1.55
CA ASP A 28 -33.50 12.23 0.94
C ASP A 28 -32.54 13.40 0.64
N ASP A 29 -33.04 14.42 -0.05
CA ASP A 29 -32.26 15.59 -0.47
C ASP A 29 -31.65 16.35 0.72
N GLU A 30 -32.37 16.39 1.85
CA GLU A 30 -31.90 17.01 3.09
C GLU A 30 -30.72 16.26 3.69
N SER A 31 -30.82 14.92 3.75
CA SER A 31 -29.73 14.04 4.21
C SER A 31 -28.51 14.12 3.30
N VAL A 32 -28.72 14.16 1.98
CA VAL A 32 -27.64 14.34 1.00
C VAL A 32 -26.96 15.71 1.19
N TYR A 33 -27.73 16.77 1.41
CA TYR A 33 -27.19 18.10 1.69
C TYR A 33 -26.38 18.10 2.98
N ALA A 34 -26.94 17.56 4.07
CA ALA A 34 -26.29 17.48 5.37
C ALA A 34 -24.96 16.73 5.30
N ALA A 35 -24.93 15.60 4.58
CA ALA A 35 -23.72 14.81 4.34
C ALA A 35 -22.69 15.58 3.49
N THR A 36 -23.14 16.22 2.40
CA THR A 36 -22.27 16.99 1.50
C THR A 36 -21.66 18.20 2.21
N ARG A 37 -22.43 18.87 3.07
CA ARG A 37 -22.03 20.03 3.87
C ARG A 37 -21.18 19.70 5.10
N GLY A 38 -20.91 18.43 5.40
CA GLY A 38 -20.23 17.97 6.62
C GLY A 38 -18.94 18.69 7.02
N ASP A 39 -18.34 18.28 8.14
CA ASP A 39 -17.15 18.94 8.67
C ASP A 39 -15.89 18.52 7.89
N TRP A 40 -15.49 19.34 6.91
CA TRP A 40 -14.41 19.01 5.98
C TRP A 40 -13.11 19.74 6.28
N LYS A 41 -11.98 19.09 6.02
CA LYS A 41 -10.65 19.73 6.04
C LYS A 41 -10.42 20.53 4.75
N VAL A 42 -10.85 21.79 4.74
CA VAL A 42 -10.77 22.69 3.58
C VAL A 42 -9.94 23.93 3.92
N GLY A 43 -8.80 24.11 3.24
CA GLY A 43 -7.90 25.24 3.43
C GLY A 43 -8.46 26.56 2.88
N ALA A 44 -7.89 27.69 3.32
CA ALA A 44 -8.34 29.05 2.97
C ALA A 44 -8.47 29.28 1.45
N SER A 45 -7.46 28.88 0.67
CA SER A 45 -7.44 29.03 -0.78
C SER A 45 -8.59 28.32 -1.51
N THR A 46 -9.07 27.20 -0.98
CA THR A 46 -10.25 26.50 -1.52
C THR A 46 -11.52 27.22 -1.13
N ARG A 47 -11.61 27.72 0.11
CA ARG A 47 -12.80 28.42 0.62
C ARG A 47 -13.05 29.75 -0.11
N GLU A 48 -11.99 30.47 -0.44
CA GLU A 48 -12.06 31.73 -1.19
C GLU A 48 -12.49 31.53 -2.64
N ARG A 49 -12.09 30.41 -3.26
CA ARG A 49 -12.26 30.17 -4.69
C ARG A 49 -13.45 29.30 -5.06
N ALA A 50 -13.78 28.28 -4.27
CA ALA A 50 -14.84 27.35 -4.60
C ALA A 50 -16.20 28.06 -4.67
N ARG A 51 -16.99 27.71 -5.67
CA ARG A 51 -18.34 28.24 -5.94
C ARG A 51 -19.37 27.13 -6.02
N ILE A 52 -18.98 25.92 -6.39
CA ILE A 52 -19.85 24.75 -6.47
C ILE A 52 -19.36 23.65 -5.51
N ALA A 53 -20.28 23.01 -4.81
CA ALA A 53 -20.07 21.80 -4.02
C ALA A 53 -20.86 20.62 -4.60
N LEU A 54 -20.18 19.50 -4.89
CA LEU A 54 -20.83 18.26 -5.31
C LEU A 54 -20.65 17.17 -4.25
N GLY A 55 -21.74 16.52 -3.84
CA GLY A 55 -21.72 15.32 -3.01
C GLY A 55 -21.75 14.07 -3.88
N ILE A 56 -20.76 13.18 -3.75
CA ILE A 56 -20.69 11.95 -4.54
C ILE A 56 -20.74 10.68 -3.68
N ALA A 57 -21.53 9.70 -4.13
CA ALA A 57 -21.56 8.36 -3.56
C ALA A 57 -21.61 7.30 -4.67
N GLY A 58 -20.72 6.31 -4.61
CA GLY A 58 -20.63 5.26 -5.63
C GLY A 58 -20.24 5.78 -7.03
N ASN A 59 -19.42 6.84 -7.09
CA ASN A 59 -19.07 7.56 -8.32
C ASN A 59 -20.24 8.23 -9.07
N VAL A 60 -21.36 8.45 -8.37
CA VAL A 60 -22.52 9.18 -8.89
C VAL A 60 -22.71 10.45 -8.06
N VAL A 61 -23.02 11.57 -8.70
CA VAL A 61 -23.39 12.81 -8.01
C VAL A 61 -24.76 12.62 -7.37
N ARG A 62 -24.83 12.80 -6.05
CA ARG A 62 -26.05 12.70 -5.26
C ARG A 62 -26.65 14.06 -4.96
N GLY A 63 -25.81 15.10 -4.84
CA GLY A 63 -26.26 16.48 -4.63
C GLY A 63 -25.29 17.47 -5.26
N ALA A 64 -25.83 18.60 -5.72
CA ALA A 64 -25.09 19.71 -6.32
C ALA A 64 -25.58 21.04 -5.76
N TYR A 65 -24.65 21.87 -5.28
CA TYR A 65 -24.99 23.09 -4.54
C TYR A 65 -24.10 24.27 -4.93
N ARG A 66 -24.68 25.48 -4.99
CA ARG A 66 -23.91 26.73 -4.98
C ARG A 66 -23.45 27.01 -3.56
N ILE A 67 -22.21 27.43 -3.41
CA ILE A 67 -21.62 27.80 -2.14
C ILE A 67 -21.85 29.29 -1.90
N ASP A 68 -22.68 29.61 -0.92
CA ASP A 68 -22.99 30.97 -0.47
C ASP A 68 -21.96 31.49 0.54
N GLY A 69 -21.29 30.59 1.26
CA GLY A 69 -20.25 30.96 2.21
C GLY A 69 -19.67 29.77 2.97
N TRP A 70 -18.70 30.04 3.84
CA TRP A 70 -18.05 29.03 4.68
C TRP A 70 -18.12 29.42 6.14
N GLN A 71 -18.35 28.44 7.00
CA GLN A 71 -18.32 28.61 8.45
C GLN A 71 -17.46 27.53 9.11
N PRO A 72 -16.89 27.82 10.30
CA PRO A 72 -16.23 26.79 11.09
C PRO A 72 -17.17 25.60 11.33
N GLY A 73 -16.62 24.40 11.21
CA GLY A 73 -17.28 23.18 11.63
C GLY A 73 -17.35 23.07 13.15
N TRP A 74 -18.04 22.04 13.62
CA TRP A 74 -18.08 21.65 15.02
C TRP A 74 -16.75 21.04 15.47
N GLU A 75 -16.02 20.39 14.57
CA GLU A 75 -14.65 19.96 14.80
C GLU A 75 -13.63 21.09 14.55
N SER A 76 -12.74 21.31 15.52
CA SER A 76 -11.66 22.31 15.42
C SER A 76 -10.80 22.09 14.17
N GLY A 77 -10.59 23.16 13.39
CA GLY A 77 -9.82 23.13 12.14
C GLY A 77 -10.57 22.59 10.92
N ARG A 78 -11.88 22.32 11.02
CA ARG A 78 -12.74 21.93 9.90
C ARG A 78 -13.73 23.01 9.51
N TRP A 79 -14.25 22.92 8.29
CA TRP A 79 -15.12 23.91 7.68
C TRP A 79 -16.31 23.25 6.99
N ARG A 80 -17.43 23.94 7.03
CA ARG A 80 -18.67 23.57 6.34
C ARG A 80 -19.08 24.71 5.41
N PHE A 81 -19.65 24.38 4.25
CA PHE A 81 -20.20 25.41 3.38
C PHE A 81 -21.67 25.69 3.74
N ASN A 82 -22.11 26.95 3.60
CA ASN A 82 -23.52 27.28 3.42
C ASN A 82 -23.78 27.30 1.92
N GLY A 83 -24.90 26.71 1.49
CA GLY A 83 -25.19 26.62 0.07
C GLY A 83 -26.62 26.25 -0.24
N THR A 84 -27.03 26.54 -1.46
CA THR A 84 -28.37 26.27 -2.02
C THR A 84 -28.26 25.25 -3.16
N PRO A 85 -29.29 24.43 -3.43
CA PRO A 85 -29.29 23.50 -4.57
C PRO A 85 -29.01 24.22 -5.90
N ALA A 86 -28.22 23.60 -6.77
CA ALA A 86 -27.82 24.13 -8.08
C ALA A 86 -28.39 23.28 -9.23
N PRO A 87 -29.73 23.29 -9.45
CA PRO A 87 -30.37 22.46 -10.48
C PRO A 87 -29.93 22.82 -11.90
N GLU A 88 -29.45 24.04 -12.14
CA GLU A 88 -28.96 24.51 -13.42
C GLU A 88 -27.73 23.74 -13.94
N LEU A 89 -27.02 23.01 -13.06
CA LEU A 89 -25.86 22.21 -13.43
C LEU A 89 -26.21 20.85 -14.06
N ASP A 90 -27.47 20.39 -13.97
CA ASP A 90 -27.91 19.03 -14.37
C ASP A 90 -26.95 17.91 -13.91
N ALA A 91 -26.37 18.09 -12.72
CA ALA A 91 -25.25 17.26 -12.27
C ALA A 91 -25.72 15.98 -11.55
N VAL A 92 -26.87 16.03 -10.87
CA VAL A 92 -27.36 14.94 -10.03
C VAL A 92 -27.69 13.71 -10.89
N GLY A 93 -27.25 12.54 -10.45
CA GLY A 93 -27.42 11.28 -11.19
C GLY A 93 -26.32 11.03 -12.23
N LYS A 94 -25.49 12.01 -12.59
CA LYS A 94 -24.37 11.82 -13.53
C LYS A 94 -23.18 11.12 -12.86
N THR A 95 -22.37 10.42 -13.67
CA THR A 95 -21.17 9.72 -13.20
C THR A 95 -19.91 10.57 -13.26
N VAL A 96 -19.07 10.45 -12.23
CA VAL A 96 -17.77 11.13 -12.10
C VAL A 96 -16.59 10.17 -12.26
N VAL A 97 -16.78 9.00 -12.88
CA VAL A 97 -15.70 8.00 -13.07
C VAL A 97 -14.50 8.58 -13.82
N HIS A 98 -14.72 9.46 -14.81
CA HIS A 98 -13.66 10.15 -15.55
C HIS A 98 -12.87 11.16 -14.68
N LEU A 99 -13.42 11.57 -13.53
CA LEU A 99 -12.79 12.45 -12.53
C LEU A 99 -12.21 11.66 -11.35
N ALA A 100 -12.16 10.33 -11.45
CA ALA A 100 -11.53 9.50 -10.43
C ALA A 100 -10.05 9.92 -10.29
N PRO A 101 -9.56 10.12 -9.06
CA PRO A 101 -8.18 10.49 -8.86
C PRO A 101 -7.27 9.38 -9.37
N ARG A 102 -6.06 9.75 -9.79
CA ARG A 102 -4.97 8.79 -10.00
C ARG A 102 -4.81 7.96 -8.71
N ALA A 103 -4.67 6.64 -8.87
CA ALA A 103 -4.73 5.67 -7.78
C ALA A 103 -3.91 6.09 -6.54
N GLY A 104 -4.52 6.04 -5.34
CA GLY A 104 -3.85 6.33 -4.06
C GLY A 104 -4.28 7.62 -3.35
N ALA A 105 -5.09 8.49 -3.96
CA ALA A 105 -5.61 9.67 -3.27
C ALA A 105 -6.83 9.30 -2.39
N ALA A 106 -6.60 9.07 -1.10
CA ALA A 106 -7.65 8.80 -0.11
C ALA A 106 -8.41 10.07 0.36
N ASN A 107 -8.21 11.22 -0.30
CA ASN A 107 -8.79 12.47 0.16
C ASN A 107 -10.29 12.52 -0.18
N PRO A 108 -11.19 12.58 0.83
CA PRO A 108 -12.62 12.69 0.58
C PRO A 108 -13.01 14.07 0.01
N VAL A 109 -12.08 15.02 -0.07
CA VAL A 109 -12.27 16.34 -0.68
C VAL A 109 -11.40 16.44 -1.94
N ARG A 110 -12.05 16.56 -3.11
CA ARG A 110 -11.37 16.78 -4.41
C ARG A 110 -11.58 18.22 -4.87
N ARG A 111 -10.55 18.82 -5.43
CA ARG A 111 -10.51 20.26 -5.76
C ARG A 111 -10.34 20.46 -7.26
N PHE A 112 -11.33 21.06 -7.88
CA PHE A 112 -11.36 21.45 -9.29
C PHE A 112 -11.53 22.97 -9.36
N LEU A 113 -10.53 23.71 -8.85
CA LEU A 113 -10.62 25.17 -8.67
C LEU A 113 -10.53 25.98 -9.97
N ASN A 114 -10.31 25.30 -11.10
CA ASN A 114 -10.32 25.87 -12.44
C ASN A 114 -11.50 25.33 -13.27
N GLY A 115 -12.53 24.78 -12.62
CA GLY A 115 -13.63 24.07 -13.28
C GLY A 115 -13.40 22.57 -13.37
N VAL A 116 -14.51 21.84 -13.57
CA VAL A 116 -14.55 20.41 -13.86
C VAL A 116 -14.45 20.20 -15.38
N PRO A 117 -13.46 19.45 -15.87
CA PRO A 117 -13.31 19.22 -17.31
C PRO A 117 -14.37 18.24 -17.84
N GLN A 118 -14.73 18.39 -19.11
CA GLN A 118 -15.61 17.45 -19.83
C GLN A 118 -14.99 16.05 -19.87
N SER A 119 -15.83 15.01 -19.79
CA SER A 119 -15.40 13.64 -20.08
C SER A 119 -14.99 13.52 -21.54
N THR A 120 -13.74 13.19 -21.82
CA THR A 120 -13.31 12.85 -23.19
C THR A 120 -14.00 11.54 -23.60
N PRO A 121 -14.72 11.47 -24.74
CA PRO A 121 -15.30 10.21 -25.18
C PRO A 121 -14.20 9.18 -25.43
N PHE A 122 -14.40 7.95 -24.96
CA PHE A 122 -13.69 6.81 -25.51
C PHE A 122 -14.11 6.69 -26.99
N VAL A 123 -13.19 6.92 -27.91
CA VAL A 123 -13.40 6.60 -29.33
C VAL A 123 -13.30 5.08 -29.47
N GLY A 124 -14.43 4.40 -29.37
CA GLY A 124 -14.57 2.99 -29.71
C GLY A 124 -14.96 2.83 -31.18
N ALA A 125 -14.16 2.03 -31.89
CA ALA A 125 -14.47 1.30 -33.13
C ALA A 125 -15.29 2.02 -34.21
N ALA A 126 -14.58 2.58 -35.20
CA ALA A 126 -15.11 2.67 -36.56
C ALA A 126 -14.75 1.37 -37.31
N SER A 127 -15.78 0.56 -37.55
CA SER A 127 -15.99 -0.35 -38.67
C SER A 127 -14.76 -0.97 -39.34
N GLU A 128 -14.52 -2.27 -39.08
CA GLU A 128 -13.68 -3.12 -39.93
C GLU A 128 -14.26 -3.20 -41.35
N PRO A 129 -13.50 -2.85 -42.40
CA PRO A 129 -13.74 -3.35 -43.74
C PRO A 129 -13.01 -4.69 -43.93
N THR A 130 -13.69 -5.62 -44.59
CA THR A 130 -13.24 -6.94 -45.03
C THR A 130 -11.81 -6.91 -45.61
N PRO A 131 -10.93 -7.88 -45.28
CA PRO A 131 -9.54 -7.84 -45.71
C PRO A 131 -9.43 -8.16 -47.21
N GLU A 132 -9.14 -7.13 -48.01
CA GLU A 132 -8.58 -7.29 -49.34
C GLU A 132 -7.09 -7.68 -49.27
N ARG A 133 -6.73 -8.59 -50.17
CA ARG A 133 -5.43 -9.24 -50.31
C ARG A 133 -4.34 -8.22 -50.63
N ILE A 134 -3.44 -7.94 -49.70
CA ILE A 134 -2.24 -7.12 -49.97
C ILE A 134 -1.07 -8.06 -50.28
N THR A 135 -0.56 -7.97 -51.51
CA THR A 135 0.69 -8.58 -51.97
C THR A 135 1.91 -7.93 -51.32
N PRO A 136 3.00 -8.68 -51.07
CA PRO A 136 4.15 -8.15 -50.35
C PRO A 136 4.99 -7.22 -51.23
N ALA A 137 5.48 -6.15 -50.60
CA ALA A 137 6.50 -5.25 -51.13
C ALA A 137 7.89 -5.93 -51.16
N PRO A 138 8.79 -5.51 -52.08
CA PRO A 138 10.09 -6.16 -52.26
C PRO A 138 11.09 -5.81 -51.15
N PRO A 139 12.12 -6.63 -50.94
CA PRO A 139 13.04 -6.48 -49.82
C PRO A 139 14.12 -5.43 -50.16
N SER A 140 14.35 -4.49 -49.24
CA SER A 140 15.59 -3.72 -49.21
C SER A 140 16.46 -4.21 -48.07
N ALA A 141 17.69 -4.54 -48.42
CA ALA A 141 18.73 -5.15 -47.60
C ALA A 141 19.21 -4.22 -46.48
N ASP A 142 19.16 -4.70 -45.23
CA ASP A 142 20.31 -4.81 -44.34
C ASP A 142 19.96 -5.71 -43.14
N PRO A 143 20.39 -6.99 -43.09
CA PRO A 143 20.07 -7.91 -42.01
C PRO A 143 21.21 -7.95 -40.98
N SER A 144 21.46 -6.84 -40.29
CA SER A 144 22.27 -6.89 -39.07
C SER A 144 21.95 -5.71 -38.18
N VAL A 145 20.87 -5.84 -37.41
CA VAL A 145 20.77 -5.64 -35.95
C VAL A 145 19.28 -5.78 -35.65
N ASN A 146 18.82 -7.03 -35.49
CA ASN A 146 17.67 -7.24 -34.63
C ASN A 146 18.14 -6.89 -33.22
N PRO A 147 17.49 -5.98 -32.46
CA PRO A 147 17.68 -6.00 -31.03
C PRO A 147 17.13 -7.36 -30.59
N GLU A 148 18.02 -8.26 -30.19
CA GLU A 148 17.61 -9.53 -29.62
C GLU A 148 16.52 -9.30 -28.56
N PRO A 149 15.54 -10.21 -28.42
CA PRO A 149 14.64 -10.16 -27.30
C PRO A 149 15.50 -10.22 -26.05
N ARG A 150 15.63 -9.08 -25.36
CA ARG A 150 16.32 -9.00 -24.07
C ARG A 150 15.80 -10.14 -23.22
N GLU A 151 16.68 -11.04 -22.79
CA GLU A 151 16.31 -12.17 -21.93
C GLU A 151 15.42 -11.63 -20.80
N ARG A 152 14.16 -12.04 -20.82
CA ARG A 152 13.17 -11.65 -19.81
C ARG A 152 13.65 -12.23 -18.48
N GLY A 153 14.07 -11.37 -17.55
CA GLY A 153 14.45 -11.78 -16.20
C GLY A 153 13.31 -12.49 -15.44
N PRO A 154 13.60 -13.18 -14.33
CA PRO A 154 12.59 -13.96 -13.60
C PRO A 154 11.36 -13.14 -13.17
N VAL A 155 11.54 -11.88 -12.76
CA VAL A 155 10.42 -10.97 -12.41
C VAL A 155 9.52 -10.67 -13.61
N SER A 156 10.10 -10.41 -14.77
CA SER A 156 9.35 -10.10 -16.01
C SER A 156 8.46 -11.25 -16.47
N LEU A 157 8.96 -12.48 -16.40
CA LEU A 157 8.19 -13.68 -16.74
C LEU A 157 7.04 -13.88 -15.76
N LEU A 158 7.30 -13.77 -14.46
CA LEU A 158 6.25 -13.87 -13.42
C LEU A 158 5.19 -12.78 -13.56
N ALA A 159 5.60 -11.55 -13.85
CA ALA A 159 4.70 -10.43 -14.10
C ALA A 159 3.84 -10.70 -15.34
N HIS A 160 4.43 -11.19 -16.42
CA HIS A 160 3.71 -11.56 -17.64
C HIS A 160 2.62 -12.61 -17.38
N GLU A 161 2.97 -13.68 -16.66
CA GLU A 161 2.03 -14.75 -16.32
C GLU A 161 0.88 -14.25 -15.42
N LEU A 162 1.19 -13.48 -14.38
CA LEU A 162 0.17 -12.86 -13.52
C LEU A 162 -0.74 -11.92 -14.32
N ASN A 163 -0.18 -11.13 -15.23
CA ASN A 163 -0.93 -10.20 -16.05
C ASN A 163 -1.91 -10.89 -17.01
N ARG A 164 -1.67 -12.16 -17.36
CA ARG A 164 -2.55 -12.96 -18.21
C ARG A 164 -3.64 -13.69 -17.43
N GLU A 165 -3.50 -13.85 -16.12
CA GLU A 165 -4.50 -14.57 -15.32
C GLU A 165 -5.67 -13.68 -14.89
N PRO A 166 -6.93 -14.00 -15.26
CA PRO A 166 -8.09 -13.18 -14.89
C PRO A 166 -8.28 -13.02 -13.38
N LEU A 167 -8.03 -14.09 -12.59
CA LEU A 167 -8.12 -14.02 -11.13
C LEU A 167 -7.09 -13.07 -10.53
N ALA A 168 -5.88 -12.97 -11.10
CA ALA A 168 -4.89 -12.00 -10.67
C ALA A 168 -5.33 -10.55 -10.99
N ARG A 169 -5.98 -10.34 -12.15
CA ARG A 169 -6.56 -9.03 -12.50
C ARG A 169 -7.66 -8.60 -11.54
N ILE A 170 -8.53 -9.53 -11.13
CA ILE A 170 -9.59 -9.27 -10.14
C ILE A 170 -8.99 -8.98 -8.76
N MET A 171 -7.99 -9.76 -8.34
CA MET A 171 -7.28 -9.56 -7.07
C MET A 171 -6.72 -8.15 -6.91
N TYR A 172 -6.28 -7.50 -7.99
CA TYR A 172 -5.74 -6.13 -7.93
C TYR A 172 -6.76 -5.08 -7.46
N GLY A 173 -8.06 -5.35 -7.53
CA GLY A 173 -9.10 -4.44 -7.05
C GLY A 173 -9.09 -4.26 -5.53
N GLN A 174 -9.03 -5.36 -4.77
CA GLN A 174 -8.91 -5.37 -3.31
C GLN A 174 -8.21 -6.64 -2.83
N ARG A 175 -6.90 -6.54 -2.59
CA ARG A 175 -6.00 -7.70 -2.45
C ARG A 175 -6.40 -8.66 -1.34
N GLU A 176 -6.47 -8.20 -0.09
CA GLU A 176 -6.80 -9.06 1.04
C GLU A 176 -8.26 -9.55 0.98
N LEU A 177 -9.18 -8.67 0.56
CA LEU A 177 -10.59 -9.02 0.46
C LEU A 177 -10.88 -10.02 -0.66
N PHE A 178 -10.13 -9.98 -1.76
CA PHE A 178 -10.24 -10.96 -2.84
C PHE A 178 -10.00 -12.36 -2.31
N HIS A 179 -8.90 -12.56 -1.58
CA HIS A 179 -8.56 -13.88 -1.05
C HIS A 179 -9.60 -14.34 -0.02
N SER A 180 -10.04 -13.48 0.91
CA SER A 180 -11.09 -13.89 1.86
C SER A 180 -12.44 -14.14 1.20
N ASN A 181 -12.82 -13.36 0.17
CA ASN A 181 -14.03 -13.63 -0.64
C ASN A 181 -13.93 -14.99 -1.32
N PHE A 182 -12.79 -15.24 -1.96
CA PHE A 182 -12.57 -16.46 -2.73
C PHE A 182 -12.58 -17.70 -1.82
N LEU A 183 -11.92 -17.63 -0.65
CA LEU A 183 -11.91 -18.73 0.31
C LEU A 183 -13.28 -18.99 0.94
N ALA A 184 -14.10 -17.95 1.15
CA ALA A 184 -15.48 -18.13 1.62
C ALA A 184 -16.35 -18.81 0.54
N TRP A 185 -16.27 -18.35 -0.70
CA TRP A 185 -16.95 -18.99 -1.84
C TRP A 185 -16.52 -20.46 -2.00
N PHE A 186 -15.22 -20.73 -1.96
CA PHE A 186 -14.66 -22.08 -2.01
C PHE A 186 -15.25 -22.97 -0.89
N PHE A 187 -15.32 -22.44 0.32
CA PHE A 187 -15.85 -23.16 1.47
C PHE A 187 -17.31 -23.59 1.32
N ASP A 188 -18.14 -22.76 0.68
CA ASP A 188 -19.56 -23.00 0.50
C ASP A 188 -19.87 -23.86 -0.74
N GLU A 189 -19.22 -23.59 -1.88
CA GLU A 189 -19.55 -24.23 -3.16
C GLU A 189 -18.91 -25.60 -3.38
N ILE A 190 -17.76 -25.88 -2.76
CA ILE A 190 -17.06 -27.16 -2.94
C ILE A 190 -16.72 -27.79 -1.57
N PRO A 191 -17.75 -28.22 -0.80
CA PRO A 191 -17.59 -28.56 0.61
C PRO A 191 -16.61 -29.72 0.85
N ASP A 192 -16.62 -30.76 0.02
CA ASP A 192 -15.74 -31.92 0.20
C ASP A 192 -14.25 -31.55 0.05
N VAL A 193 -13.93 -30.72 -0.97
CA VAL A 193 -12.57 -30.22 -1.21
C VAL A 193 -12.17 -29.23 -0.11
N ALA A 194 -13.08 -28.33 0.30
CA ALA A 194 -12.82 -27.40 1.38
C ALA A 194 -12.56 -28.11 2.72
N ASP A 195 -13.27 -29.20 2.99
CA ASP A 195 -13.07 -30.00 4.20
C ASP A 195 -11.71 -30.69 4.20
N ALA A 196 -11.29 -31.24 3.05
CA ALA A 196 -9.95 -31.78 2.89
C ALA A 196 -8.84 -30.74 3.09
N VAL A 197 -9.09 -29.46 2.74
CA VAL A 197 -8.10 -28.38 2.86
C VAL A 197 -8.01 -27.80 4.28
N PHE A 198 -9.14 -27.65 4.98
CA PHE A 198 -9.20 -26.85 6.21
C PHE A 198 -9.59 -27.63 7.47
N ARG A 199 -10.24 -28.79 7.37
CA ARG A 199 -10.85 -29.45 8.56
C ARG A 199 -9.82 -29.89 9.61
N ASP A 200 -8.60 -30.25 9.19
CA ASP A 200 -7.48 -30.62 10.07
C ASP A 200 -6.81 -29.41 10.75
N LEU A 201 -7.21 -28.19 10.38
CA LEU A 201 -6.77 -26.96 11.03
C LEU A 201 -7.60 -26.62 12.27
N THR A 202 -8.68 -27.37 12.52
CA THR A 202 -9.58 -27.15 13.66
C THR A 202 -9.78 -28.39 14.51
N GLY A 203 -9.90 -28.19 15.82
CA GLY A 203 -10.25 -29.25 16.78
C GLY A 203 -11.73 -29.60 16.78
N ASP A 204 -12.09 -30.52 17.67
CA ASP A 204 -13.47 -30.92 17.91
C ASP A 204 -14.27 -29.81 18.58
N GLY A 205 -15.57 -29.77 18.32
CA GLY A 205 -16.44 -28.82 18.97
C GLY A 205 -17.92 -29.14 18.86
N ASN A 206 -18.73 -28.13 19.17
CA ASN A 206 -20.17 -28.29 19.33
C ASN A 206 -20.99 -27.45 18.35
N ALA A 207 -20.36 -26.89 17.32
CA ALA A 207 -21.10 -26.22 16.26
C ALA A 207 -22.06 -27.21 15.57
N SER A 208 -23.25 -26.75 15.21
CA SER A 208 -24.30 -27.59 14.63
C SER A 208 -24.50 -27.39 13.14
N VAL A 209 -23.89 -26.35 12.56
CA VAL A 209 -24.16 -25.89 11.19
C VAL A 209 -22.85 -25.53 10.49
N ARG A 210 -22.76 -25.90 9.20
CA ARG A 210 -21.71 -25.42 8.29
C ARG A 210 -21.96 -23.97 7.95
N ARG A 211 -20.99 -23.10 8.16
CA ARG A 211 -21.09 -21.67 7.83
C ARG A 211 -19.72 -21.02 7.74
N VAL A 212 -19.56 -20.10 6.79
CA VAL A 212 -18.45 -19.15 6.79
C VAL A 212 -18.98 -17.73 7.01
N ASP A 213 -18.36 -17.01 7.94
CA ASP A 213 -18.57 -15.57 8.12
C ASP A 213 -17.32 -14.82 7.65
N ARG A 214 -17.53 -13.74 6.89
CA ARG A 214 -16.47 -12.79 6.52
C ARG A 214 -16.60 -11.50 7.34
N GLU A 215 -15.46 -10.90 7.66
CA GLU A 215 -15.36 -9.59 8.35
C GLU A 215 -16.11 -9.54 9.70
N ARG A 216 -16.43 -10.69 10.29
CA ARG A 216 -17.15 -10.79 11.56
C ARG A 216 -16.28 -10.26 12.69
N GLU A 217 -16.74 -9.22 13.38
CA GLU A 217 -15.96 -8.55 14.44
C GLU A 217 -14.57 -8.09 13.96
N ASN A 218 -14.44 -7.80 12.66
CA ASN A 218 -13.19 -7.47 11.94
C ASN A 218 -12.23 -8.65 11.73
N LEU A 219 -12.66 -9.90 11.91
CA LEU A 219 -11.91 -11.09 11.55
C LEU A 219 -12.11 -11.39 10.06
N ASP A 220 -11.04 -11.66 9.32
CA ASP A 220 -11.15 -11.86 7.85
C ASP A 220 -12.08 -13.02 7.49
N LEU A 221 -11.93 -14.16 8.16
CA LEU A 221 -12.74 -15.36 7.96
C LEU A 221 -13.00 -16.13 9.26
N VAL A 222 -14.22 -16.63 9.41
CA VAL A 222 -14.61 -17.55 10.48
C VAL A 222 -15.37 -18.72 9.86
N MET A 223 -14.74 -19.89 9.77
CA MET A 223 -15.34 -21.11 9.24
C MET A 223 -15.87 -21.99 10.39
N ARG A 224 -16.99 -22.64 10.16
CA ARG A 224 -17.66 -23.52 11.11
C ARG A 224 -18.13 -24.79 10.41
N TRP A 225 -17.96 -25.92 11.08
CA TRP A 225 -18.47 -27.23 10.67
C TRP A 225 -19.35 -27.81 11.79
N PRO A 226 -20.31 -28.68 11.46
CA PRO A 226 -20.93 -29.53 12.45
C PRO A 226 -19.89 -30.35 13.22
N GLY A 227 -19.93 -30.31 14.55
CA GLY A 227 -19.02 -31.06 15.43
C GLY A 227 -17.58 -30.54 15.53
N ALA A 228 -17.27 -29.35 15.00
CA ALA A 228 -15.93 -28.76 15.07
C ALA A 228 -15.91 -27.46 15.88
N ALA A 229 -14.72 -27.12 16.39
CA ALA A 229 -14.44 -25.78 16.88
C ALA A 229 -14.52 -24.75 15.72
N PRO A 230 -14.81 -23.46 16.00
CA PRO A 230 -14.72 -22.42 14.99
C PRO A 230 -13.25 -22.22 14.54
N LEU A 231 -13.01 -22.15 13.24
CA LEU A 231 -11.70 -21.80 12.69
C LEU A 231 -11.69 -20.32 12.28
N VAL A 232 -10.79 -19.55 12.87
CA VAL A 232 -10.55 -18.15 12.53
C VAL A 232 -9.32 -18.08 11.65
N ILE A 233 -9.46 -17.51 10.45
CA ILE A 233 -8.33 -17.26 9.55
C ILE A 233 -8.13 -15.76 9.45
N GLU A 234 -6.95 -15.28 9.86
CA GLU A 234 -6.48 -13.93 9.57
C GLU A 234 -5.61 -13.97 8.31
N ASN A 235 -5.95 -13.15 7.32
CA ASN A 235 -5.34 -13.17 6.00
C ASN A 235 -4.39 -11.97 5.79
N LYS A 236 -3.13 -12.24 5.46
CA LYS A 236 -2.09 -11.22 5.22
C LYS A 236 -1.27 -11.52 3.97
N VAL A 237 -1.63 -10.92 2.84
CA VAL A 237 -0.92 -11.14 1.56
C VAL A 237 0.19 -10.12 1.32
N PHE A 238 -0.10 -8.83 1.53
CA PHE A 238 0.82 -7.72 1.25
C PHE A 238 1.12 -6.83 2.48
N SER A 239 0.56 -7.20 3.62
CA SER A 239 0.80 -6.61 4.93
C SER A 239 1.58 -7.59 5.81
N LEU A 240 2.18 -7.10 6.89
CA LEU A 240 2.72 -8.01 7.91
C LEU A 240 1.67 -8.18 9.00
N PRO A 241 1.62 -9.36 9.65
CA PRO A 241 0.87 -9.52 10.87
C PRO A 241 1.43 -8.60 11.96
N GLU A 242 0.55 -7.87 12.64
CA GLU A 242 0.89 -7.06 13.81
C GLU A 242 0.40 -7.78 15.07
N GLN A 243 1.28 -7.95 16.07
CA GLN A 243 0.98 -8.78 17.25
C GLN A 243 -0.21 -8.25 18.06
N ASP A 244 -0.29 -6.94 18.30
CA ASP A 244 -1.39 -6.31 19.02
C ASP A 244 -2.76 -6.58 18.38
N GLN A 245 -2.81 -6.61 17.04
CA GLN A 245 -4.03 -6.93 16.29
C GLN A 245 -4.44 -8.38 16.54
N LEU A 246 -3.48 -9.30 16.43
CA LEU A 246 -3.72 -10.72 16.64
C LEU A 246 -4.14 -11.03 18.08
N ASP A 247 -3.55 -10.35 19.07
CA ASP A 247 -3.91 -10.47 20.48
C ASP A 247 -5.32 -9.93 20.73
N ALA A 248 -5.69 -8.80 20.13
CA ALA A 248 -7.04 -8.26 20.21
C ALA A 248 -8.08 -9.22 19.60
N TYR A 249 -7.74 -9.93 18.53
CA TYR A 249 -8.61 -10.93 17.92
C TYR A 249 -8.79 -12.17 18.81
N ARG A 250 -7.73 -12.66 19.45
CA ARG A 250 -7.85 -13.75 20.44
C ARG A 250 -8.74 -13.34 21.62
N ALA A 251 -8.54 -12.13 22.13
CA ALA A 251 -9.35 -11.60 23.23
C ALA A 251 -10.84 -11.48 22.87
N LYS A 252 -11.17 -11.23 21.59
CA LYS A 252 -12.55 -11.25 21.10
C LYS A 252 -13.11 -12.67 21.04
N THR A 253 -12.40 -13.59 20.39
CA THR A 253 -12.88 -14.96 20.17
C THR A 253 -12.97 -15.76 21.47
N ALA A 254 -12.14 -15.46 22.47
CA ALA A 254 -12.22 -16.07 23.81
C ALA A 254 -13.55 -15.77 24.54
N ARG A 255 -14.30 -14.74 24.10
CA ARG A 255 -15.62 -14.38 24.65
C ARG A 255 -16.76 -15.10 23.94
N TRP A 256 -16.48 -15.84 22.87
CA TRP A 256 -17.51 -16.59 22.16
C TRP A 256 -18.00 -17.76 23.02
N LYS A 257 -19.31 -18.03 22.94
CA LYS A 257 -19.91 -19.20 23.58
C LYS A 257 -19.58 -20.46 22.76
N GLY A 258 -19.35 -21.58 23.45
CA GLY A 258 -19.09 -22.88 22.83
C GLY A 258 -17.62 -23.28 22.91
N SER A 259 -17.18 -24.13 21.99
CA SER A 259 -15.78 -24.52 21.91
C SER A 259 -14.86 -23.32 21.61
N PRO A 260 -13.65 -23.26 22.20
CA PRO A 260 -12.65 -22.26 21.86
C PRO A 260 -12.37 -22.24 20.36
N ALA A 261 -12.19 -21.05 19.79
CA ALA A 261 -11.83 -20.92 18.38
C ALA A 261 -10.35 -21.29 18.17
N GLU A 262 -10.06 -21.92 17.04
CA GLU A 262 -8.72 -22.18 16.54
C GLU A 262 -8.29 -21.03 15.62
N HIS A 263 -7.02 -20.65 15.64
CA HIS A 263 -6.53 -19.46 14.94
C HIS A 263 -5.43 -19.80 13.94
N VAL A 264 -5.64 -19.41 12.69
CA VAL A 264 -4.68 -19.56 11.59
C VAL A 264 -4.31 -18.19 11.05
N LEU A 265 -3.01 -17.90 11.02
CA LEU A 265 -2.47 -16.77 10.29
C LEU A 265 -2.10 -17.27 8.90
N LEU A 266 -2.94 -16.97 7.91
CA LEU A 266 -2.66 -17.22 6.50
C LEU A 266 -1.87 -16.04 5.93
N SER A 267 -0.56 -16.22 5.77
CA SER A 267 0.32 -15.11 5.39
C SER A 267 1.40 -15.50 4.38
N MET A 268 1.73 -14.58 3.48
CA MET A 268 2.83 -14.75 2.53
C MET A 268 4.22 -14.60 3.19
N SER A 269 4.28 -14.00 4.38
CA SER A 269 5.52 -13.86 5.14
C SER A 269 5.32 -14.37 6.57
N PRO A 270 6.31 -15.09 7.12
CA PRO A 270 6.21 -15.56 8.51
C PRO A 270 6.20 -14.37 9.46
N PRO A 271 5.56 -14.50 10.63
CA PRO A 271 5.68 -13.50 11.68
C PRO A 271 7.15 -13.40 12.14
N ARG A 272 7.58 -12.20 12.56
CA ARG A 272 8.96 -11.98 13.04
C ARG A 272 9.24 -12.73 14.33
N THR A 273 8.25 -12.77 15.20
CA THR A 273 8.27 -13.49 16.47
C THR A 273 7.32 -14.68 16.39
N PRO A 274 7.64 -15.80 17.06
CA PRO A 274 6.69 -16.89 17.20
C PRO A 274 5.37 -16.39 17.81
N LEU A 275 4.25 -16.81 17.21
CA LEU A 275 2.91 -16.51 17.69
C LEU A 275 2.33 -17.78 18.30
N PRO A 276 2.50 -18.02 19.62
CA PRO A 276 2.21 -19.33 20.23
C PRO A 276 0.77 -19.80 20.04
N ASP A 277 -0.17 -18.85 20.01
CA ASP A 277 -1.61 -19.12 19.89
C ASP A 277 -2.14 -19.01 18.45
N TRP A 278 -1.26 -18.82 17.46
CA TRP A 278 -1.64 -18.73 16.05
C TRP A 278 -0.85 -19.75 15.24
N ARG A 279 -1.56 -20.66 14.57
CA ARG A 279 -0.95 -21.55 13.60
C ARG A 279 -0.59 -20.75 12.35
N TYR A 280 0.70 -20.66 12.02
CA TYR A 280 1.12 -20.08 10.75
C TYR A 280 0.86 -21.06 9.61
N LEU A 281 0.14 -20.61 8.59
CA LEU A 281 -0.04 -21.30 7.32
C LEU A 281 0.41 -20.34 6.22
N ASN A 282 1.41 -20.75 5.43
CA ASN A 282 1.80 -19.95 4.30
C ASN A 282 0.93 -20.26 3.06
N TYR A 283 0.91 -19.34 2.11
CA TYR A 283 0.10 -19.49 0.91
C TYR A 283 0.54 -20.64 0.00
N GLN A 284 1.83 -20.99 0.00
CA GLN A 284 2.32 -22.16 -0.74
C GLN A 284 1.72 -23.46 -0.16
N GLN A 285 1.68 -23.60 1.16
CA GLN A 285 1.05 -24.73 1.84
C GLN A 285 -0.46 -24.78 1.58
N LEU A 286 -1.13 -23.63 1.49
CA LEU A 286 -2.53 -23.57 1.08
C LEU A 286 -2.72 -24.06 -0.36
N ALA A 287 -1.87 -23.62 -1.30
CA ALA A 287 -1.92 -24.09 -2.68
C ALA A 287 -1.66 -25.60 -2.78
N ASP A 288 -0.67 -26.12 -2.06
CA ASP A 288 -0.37 -27.56 -2.00
C ASP A 288 -1.56 -28.36 -1.45
N ARG A 289 -2.23 -27.86 -0.40
CA ARG A 289 -3.45 -28.47 0.16
C ARG A 289 -4.60 -28.48 -0.84
N ILE A 290 -4.81 -27.37 -1.56
CA ILE A 290 -5.83 -27.28 -2.60
C ILE A 290 -5.53 -28.29 -3.71
N ASP A 291 -4.32 -28.28 -4.26
CA ASP A 291 -3.94 -29.17 -5.37
C ASP A 291 -4.09 -30.65 -4.99
N ALA A 292 -3.72 -31.03 -3.76
CA ALA A 292 -3.87 -32.40 -3.26
C ALA A 292 -5.34 -32.82 -3.06
N ALA A 293 -6.24 -31.87 -2.81
CA ALA A 293 -7.67 -32.13 -2.58
C ALA A 293 -8.50 -32.09 -3.88
N LEU A 294 -7.96 -31.53 -4.97
CA LEU A 294 -8.70 -31.40 -6.22
C LEU A 294 -8.79 -32.74 -6.97
N PRO A 295 -9.98 -33.16 -7.43
CA PRO A 295 -10.13 -34.36 -8.25
C PRO A 295 -9.46 -34.20 -9.62
N GLU A 296 -8.65 -35.17 -10.05
CA GLU A 296 -7.86 -35.08 -11.29
C GLU A 296 -8.73 -34.97 -12.57
N ASN A 297 -9.88 -35.66 -12.61
CA ASN A 297 -10.71 -35.79 -13.80
C ASN A 297 -11.95 -34.88 -13.82
N ASP A 298 -12.09 -33.98 -12.84
CA ASP A 298 -13.18 -32.99 -12.81
C ASP A 298 -12.71 -31.70 -13.48
N HIS A 299 -13.42 -31.27 -14.52
CA HIS A 299 -13.17 -30.03 -15.27
C HIS A 299 -14.33 -29.05 -15.17
N SER A 300 -15.13 -29.16 -14.11
CA SER A 300 -16.16 -28.17 -13.78
C SER A 300 -15.54 -26.78 -13.59
N TYR A 301 -16.38 -25.76 -13.76
CA TYR A 301 -15.95 -24.37 -13.65
C TYR A 301 -15.35 -24.08 -12.28
N GLU A 302 -15.94 -24.64 -11.22
CA GLU A 302 -15.55 -24.46 -9.83
C GLU A 302 -14.16 -25.06 -9.55
N VAL A 303 -13.92 -26.31 -10.00
CA VAL A 303 -12.64 -27.00 -9.83
C VAL A 303 -11.54 -26.33 -10.66
N GLU A 304 -11.81 -25.96 -11.92
CA GLU A 304 -10.84 -25.22 -12.74
C GLU A 304 -10.53 -23.82 -12.17
N THR A 305 -11.51 -23.17 -11.54
CA THR A 305 -11.32 -21.90 -10.85
C THR A 305 -10.37 -22.05 -9.65
N LEU A 306 -10.46 -23.15 -8.90
CA LEU A 306 -9.51 -23.47 -7.83
C LEU A 306 -8.10 -23.77 -8.35
N ARG A 307 -7.96 -24.52 -9.45
CA ARG A 307 -6.65 -24.75 -10.09
C ARG A 307 -6.00 -23.43 -10.49
N ARG A 308 -6.77 -22.51 -11.07
CA ARG A 308 -6.28 -21.17 -11.43
C ARG A 308 -5.93 -20.33 -10.21
N TYR A 309 -6.71 -20.41 -9.13
CA TYR A 309 -6.39 -19.72 -7.89
C TYR A 309 -5.08 -20.22 -7.27
N SER A 310 -4.89 -21.55 -7.22
CA SER A 310 -3.63 -22.18 -6.81
C SER A 310 -2.45 -21.67 -7.66
N ARG A 311 -2.59 -21.64 -8.99
CA ARG A 311 -1.59 -21.06 -9.89
C ARG A 311 -1.28 -19.59 -9.58
N VAL A 312 -2.30 -18.75 -9.36
CA VAL A 312 -2.11 -17.33 -9.00
C VAL A 312 -1.32 -17.22 -7.69
N ILE A 313 -1.64 -18.03 -6.68
CA ILE A 313 -0.90 -18.04 -5.42
C ILE A 313 0.58 -18.38 -5.65
N ARG A 314 0.87 -19.42 -6.42
CA ARG A 314 2.26 -19.85 -6.69
C ARG A 314 3.05 -18.81 -7.47
N LEU A 315 2.41 -18.15 -8.43
CA LEU A 315 3.01 -17.02 -9.17
C LEU A 315 3.31 -15.83 -8.24
N LEU A 316 2.40 -15.51 -7.32
CA LEU A 316 2.62 -14.47 -6.32
C LEU A 316 3.74 -14.83 -5.35
N GLU A 317 3.78 -16.07 -4.87
CA GLU A 317 4.84 -16.55 -3.99
C GLU A 317 6.21 -16.46 -4.67
N SER A 318 6.30 -16.93 -5.92
CA SER A 318 7.51 -16.79 -6.74
C SER A 318 7.91 -15.33 -6.92
N LEU A 319 6.95 -14.43 -7.14
CA LEU A 319 7.20 -13.00 -7.27
C LEU A 319 7.70 -12.40 -5.94
N LEU A 320 7.13 -12.79 -4.80
CA LEU A 320 7.56 -12.33 -3.48
C LEU A 320 8.93 -12.88 -3.09
N ALA A 321 9.27 -14.09 -3.51
CA ALA A 321 10.60 -14.69 -3.31
C ALA A 321 11.72 -13.89 -3.98
N THR A 322 11.41 -13.10 -5.02
CA THR A 322 12.37 -12.17 -5.64
C THR A 322 12.78 -11.00 -4.73
N THR A 323 12.03 -10.75 -3.66
CA THR A 323 12.34 -9.69 -2.69
C THR A 323 13.33 -10.14 -1.61
N MET A 324 13.59 -11.46 -1.48
CA MET A 324 14.47 -12.00 -0.45
C MET A 324 15.92 -11.53 -0.65
N VAL A 325 16.59 -11.20 0.46
CA VAL A 325 18.03 -10.93 0.44
C VAL A 325 18.77 -12.27 0.38
N ARG A 326 19.42 -12.58 -0.75
CA ARG A 326 20.12 -13.86 -0.94
C ARG A 326 21.62 -13.76 -0.66
N SER A 327 22.17 -12.58 -0.90
CA SER A 327 23.55 -12.22 -0.60
C SER A 327 23.60 -10.78 -0.11
N HIS A 328 24.57 -10.43 0.72
CA HIS A 328 24.78 -9.03 1.10
C HIS A 328 25.36 -8.19 -0.05
N ALA A 329 25.99 -8.82 -1.05
CA ALA A 329 26.58 -8.14 -2.20
C ALA A 329 25.54 -7.61 -3.21
N GLU A 330 24.27 -8.01 -3.11
CA GLU A 330 23.23 -7.56 -4.03
C GLU A 330 22.72 -6.15 -3.65
N SER A 331 22.14 -5.43 -4.63
CA SER A 331 21.52 -4.11 -4.40
C SER A 331 20.44 -4.18 -3.32
N ALA A 332 20.37 -3.16 -2.46
CA ALA A 332 19.31 -3.01 -1.49
C ALA A 332 17.92 -2.95 -2.18
N TRP A 333 17.85 -2.33 -3.36
CA TRP A 333 16.59 -2.14 -4.09
C TRP A 333 16.41 -3.13 -5.23
N MET A 334 15.15 -3.38 -5.58
CA MET A 334 14.83 -4.15 -6.78
C MET A 334 15.05 -3.29 -8.02
N ASP A 335 15.42 -3.92 -9.13
CA ASP A 335 15.57 -3.22 -10.42
C ASP A 335 14.22 -2.61 -10.85
N GLU A 336 14.21 -1.29 -11.04
CA GLU A 336 13.02 -0.55 -11.44
C GLU A 336 12.54 -0.95 -12.84
N ARG A 337 13.44 -1.40 -13.72
CA ARG A 337 13.04 -1.90 -15.04
C ARG A 337 12.19 -3.16 -14.90
N GLN A 338 12.64 -4.12 -14.09
CA GLN A 338 11.88 -5.33 -13.78
C GLN A 338 10.56 -5.04 -13.07
N LEU A 339 10.58 -4.12 -12.09
CA LEU A 339 9.34 -3.72 -11.41
C LEU A 339 8.34 -3.09 -12.38
N SER A 340 8.79 -2.29 -13.35
CA SER A 340 7.91 -1.59 -14.30
C SER A 340 7.07 -2.51 -15.18
N GLU A 341 7.44 -3.79 -15.30
CA GLU A 341 6.70 -4.81 -16.03
C GLU A 341 5.45 -5.32 -15.29
N ILE A 342 5.33 -4.99 -14.00
CA ILE A 342 4.16 -5.31 -13.19
C ILE A 342 3.13 -4.19 -13.36
N ASP A 343 2.03 -4.51 -14.05
CA ASP A 343 0.95 -3.56 -14.37
C ASP A 343 0.38 -2.91 -13.10
N SER A 344 0.24 -3.70 -12.03
CA SER A 344 -0.30 -3.24 -10.76
C SER A 344 0.70 -2.37 -9.98
N SER A 345 0.44 -1.07 -9.91
CA SER A 345 1.20 -0.12 -9.07
C SER A 345 1.19 -0.51 -7.59
N GLN A 346 0.08 -1.07 -7.09
CA GLN A 346 -0.03 -1.52 -5.72
C GLN A 346 0.82 -2.76 -5.44
N THR A 347 0.94 -3.67 -6.41
CA THR A 347 1.85 -4.82 -6.32
C THR A 347 3.29 -4.34 -6.31
N ARG A 348 3.67 -3.39 -7.17
CA ARG A 348 5.01 -2.77 -7.15
C ARG A 348 5.33 -2.15 -5.79
N ILE A 349 4.41 -1.38 -5.21
CA ILE A 349 4.57 -0.81 -3.86
C ILE A 349 4.70 -1.91 -2.80
N GLY A 350 3.89 -2.97 -2.90
CA GLY A 350 3.95 -4.13 -2.01
C GLY A 350 5.33 -4.82 -2.05
N LEU A 351 5.88 -5.04 -3.25
CA LEU A 351 7.21 -5.63 -3.44
C LEU A 351 8.31 -4.72 -2.90
N ARG A 352 8.25 -3.41 -3.16
CA ARG A 352 9.19 -2.44 -2.57
C ARG A 352 9.15 -2.46 -1.05
N LYS A 353 7.94 -2.50 -0.46
CA LYS A 353 7.76 -2.58 1.00
C LYS A 353 8.34 -3.88 1.56
N LEU A 354 8.07 -5.01 0.89
CA LEU A 354 8.59 -6.29 1.32
C LEU A 354 10.11 -6.33 1.20
N ARG A 355 10.68 -5.86 0.08
CA ARG A 355 12.13 -5.75 -0.11
C ARG A 355 12.78 -4.90 0.98
N ALA A 356 12.26 -3.72 1.27
CA ALA A 356 12.75 -2.86 2.35
C ALA A 356 12.75 -3.59 3.71
N ARG A 357 11.71 -4.39 3.98
CA ARG A 357 11.65 -5.23 5.19
C ARG A 357 12.67 -6.37 5.19
N ARG A 358 12.97 -6.98 4.04
CA ARG A 358 14.02 -8.01 3.93
C ARG A 358 15.42 -7.42 4.14
N VAL A 359 15.67 -6.23 3.59
CA VAL A 359 16.90 -5.46 3.84
C VAL A 359 17.01 -5.08 5.32
N GLN A 360 15.91 -4.63 5.94
CA GLN A 360 15.87 -4.37 7.38
C GLN A 360 16.23 -5.63 8.18
N GLY A 361 15.69 -6.80 7.82
CA GLY A 361 16.03 -8.06 8.50
C GLY A 361 17.51 -8.44 8.37
N ALA A 362 18.16 -8.13 7.24
CA ALA A 362 19.60 -8.32 7.08
C ALA A 362 20.41 -7.34 7.95
N LEU A 363 19.96 -6.09 8.06
CA LEU A 363 20.54 -5.10 8.97
C LEU A 363 20.36 -5.50 10.44
N ASP A 364 19.19 -6.01 10.83
CA ASP A 364 18.92 -6.51 12.19
C ASP A 364 19.87 -7.67 12.55
N ALA A 365 20.20 -8.53 11.57
CA ALA A 365 21.02 -9.72 11.80
C ALA A 365 22.53 -9.43 11.84
N ALA A 366 23.01 -8.44 11.08
CA ALA A 366 24.45 -8.21 10.86
C ALA A 366 24.93 -6.80 11.25
N GLY A 367 24.01 -5.88 11.55
CA GLY A 367 24.32 -4.51 11.96
C GLY A 367 24.70 -4.40 13.45
N PRO A 368 24.87 -3.16 13.93
CA PRO A 368 25.13 -2.90 15.35
C PRO A 368 23.98 -3.37 16.25
N THR A 369 24.32 -3.83 17.45
CA THR A 369 23.35 -4.19 18.48
C THR A 369 22.84 -2.99 19.27
N SER A 370 23.54 -1.86 19.18
CA SER A 370 23.10 -0.56 19.66
C SER A 370 21.97 -0.04 18.77
N GLY A 371 20.88 0.46 19.37
CA GLY A 371 19.79 1.05 18.61
C GLY A 371 18.82 0.06 17.95
N TRP A 372 18.24 0.49 16.84
CA TRP A 372 17.22 -0.25 16.10
C TRP A 372 17.24 0.12 14.61
N THR A 373 16.78 -0.81 13.78
CA THR A 373 16.57 -0.57 12.35
C THR A 373 15.13 -0.10 12.08
N GLU A 374 14.92 0.50 10.92
CA GLU A 374 13.59 0.88 10.44
C GLU A 374 13.38 0.50 8.97
N SER A 375 12.12 0.25 8.61
CA SER A 375 11.68 0.19 7.22
C SER A 375 10.33 0.86 7.03
N ALA A 376 10.18 1.62 5.96
CA ALA A 376 8.95 2.35 5.65
C ALA A 376 8.72 2.50 4.14
N ILE A 377 7.57 3.07 3.80
CA ILE A 377 7.29 3.60 2.46
C ILE A 377 6.91 5.07 2.64
N SER A 378 7.61 5.96 1.94
CA SER A 378 7.32 7.39 1.91
C SER A 378 7.36 7.85 0.46
N HIS A 379 6.34 8.61 0.04
CA HIS A 379 6.14 9.03 -1.36
C HIS A 379 6.20 7.89 -2.39
N GLY A 380 5.80 6.67 -1.99
CA GLY A 380 5.83 5.48 -2.86
C GLY A 380 7.21 4.84 -3.03
N GLN A 381 8.23 5.33 -2.32
CA GLN A 381 9.59 4.83 -2.33
C GLN A 381 9.94 4.10 -1.03
N PRO A 382 10.69 2.99 -1.11
CA PRO A 382 11.18 2.28 0.07
C PRO A 382 12.17 3.14 0.84
N LEU A 383 12.10 3.03 2.16
CA LEU A 383 13.05 3.61 3.10
C LEU A 383 13.52 2.49 4.03
N VAL A 384 14.83 2.45 4.26
CA VAL A 384 15.43 1.70 5.37
C VAL A 384 16.36 2.62 6.14
N GLY A 385 16.60 2.31 7.41
CA GLY A 385 17.49 3.09 8.25
C GLY A 385 17.93 2.32 9.48
N TRP A 386 18.85 2.92 10.21
CA TRP A 386 19.28 2.49 11.53
C TRP A 386 19.49 3.73 12.40
N ARG A 387 19.06 3.67 13.65
CA ARG A 387 19.20 4.76 14.62
C ARG A 387 19.44 4.21 16.02
N ARG A 388 20.06 5.03 16.87
CA ARG A 388 20.12 4.79 18.31
C ARG A 388 19.87 6.05 19.11
N GLU A 389 19.54 5.86 20.38
CA GLU A 389 19.48 6.95 21.35
C GLU A 389 20.88 7.29 21.87
N LEU A 390 21.13 8.58 22.05
CA LEU A 390 22.33 9.11 22.67
C LEU A 390 22.04 10.46 23.33
N ARG A 391 22.90 10.87 24.26
CA ARG A 391 22.85 12.17 24.91
C ARG A 391 23.82 13.12 24.24
N VAL A 392 23.33 14.30 23.87
CA VAL A 392 24.13 15.38 23.27
C VAL A 392 23.67 16.69 23.89
N ALA A 393 24.62 17.48 24.42
CA ALA A 393 24.34 18.75 25.09
C ALA A 393 23.23 18.65 26.17
N GLY A 394 23.22 17.56 26.95
CA GLY A 394 22.24 17.33 28.01
C GLY A 394 20.86 16.86 27.56
N HIS A 395 20.62 16.70 26.25
CA HIS A 395 19.34 16.24 25.69
C HIS A 395 19.46 14.82 25.13
N VAL A 396 18.41 14.01 25.32
CA VAL A 396 18.29 12.72 24.64
C VAL A 396 17.79 12.98 23.22
N ILE A 397 18.52 12.44 22.25
CA ILE A 397 18.21 12.50 20.82
C ILE A 397 18.27 11.10 20.21
N GLN A 398 17.72 10.93 19.02
CA GLN A 398 17.89 9.71 18.23
C GLN A 398 18.72 10.05 16.99
N ALA A 399 19.88 9.43 16.78
CA ALA A 399 20.73 9.70 15.62
C ALA A 399 21.09 8.41 14.87
N GLY A 400 21.39 8.56 13.59
CA GLY A 400 21.77 7.44 12.71
C GLY A 400 21.61 7.83 11.25
N TRP A 401 21.12 6.92 10.42
CA TRP A 401 21.02 7.11 8.98
C TRP A 401 19.70 6.62 8.37
N GLN A 402 19.35 7.18 7.20
CA GLN A 402 18.25 6.73 6.35
C GLN A 402 18.68 6.63 4.88
N TYR A 403 18.31 5.54 4.22
CA TYR A 403 18.48 5.33 2.79
C TYR A 403 17.14 5.26 2.08
N GLN A 404 16.90 6.19 1.15
CA GLN A 404 15.66 6.28 0.36
C GLN A 404 15.91 7.07 -0.92
N GLU A 405 15.38 6.59 -2.04
CA GLU A 405 15.38 7.28 -3.35
C GLU A 405 16.77 7.70 -3.82
N GLY A 406 17.74 6.78 -3.70
CA GLY A 406 19.11 7.06 -4.12
C GLY A 406 19.79 8.16 -3.28
N GLN A 407 19.31 8.42 -2.06
CA GLN A 407 19.92 9.35 -1.12
C GLN A 407 20.22 8.63 0.19
N PHE A 408 21.48 8.70 0.62
CA PHE A 408 21.90 8.26 1.94
C PHE A 408 21.99 9.49 2.85
N ARG A 409 21.23 9.47 3.94
CA ARG A 409 21.07 10.60 4.87
C ARG A 409 21.67 10.24 6.21
N LEU A 410 22.50 11.10 6.76
CA LEU A 410 22.77 11.13 8.20
C LEU A 410 21.71 12.01 8.83
N CYS A 411 21.06 11.52 9.89
CA CYS A 411 19.87 12.16 10.44
C CYS A 411 19.81 12.08 11.97
N ALA A 412 19.09 13.05 12.55
CA ALA A 412 18.72 13.04 13.96
C ALA A 412 17.25 13.44 14.17
N VAL A 413 16.60 12.82 15.15
CA VAL A 413 15.31 13.20 15.72
C VAL A 413 15.57 13.89 17.04
N LEU A 414 14.98 15.07 17.22
CA LEU A 414 15.18 15.94 18.38
C LEU A 414 13.85 16.13 19.15
N PRO A 415 13.40 15.16 19.97
CA PRO A 415 12.10 15.24 20.66
C PRO A 415 11.92 16.52 21.50
N HIS A 416 13.02 17.02 22.09
CA HIS A 416 13.04 18.26 22.87
C HIS A 416 12.79 19.53 22.04
N LEU A 417 12.89 19.46 20.70
CA LEU A 417 12.62 20.56 19.76
C LEU A 417 11.44 20.25 18.83
N ASN A 418 10.49 19.40 19.27
CA ASN A 418 9.31 19.05 18.48
C ASN A 418 8.42 20.27 18.20
N GLY A 419 8.12 20.53 16.93
CA GLY A 419 7.18 21.57 16.53
C GLY A 419 7.27 21.98 15.06
N ARG A 420 6.18 22.54 14.54
CA ARG A 420 6.03 22.93 13.12
C ARG A 420 6.17 24.44 12.84
N GLY A 421 6.62 25.21 13.84
CA GLY A 421 6.73 26.68 13.75
C GLY A 421 8.15 27.16 13.43
N GLU A 422 8.27 28.39 12.94
CA GLU A 422 9.57 29.02 12.63
C GLU A 422 10.52 29.06 13.84
N SER A 423 10.00 29.23 15.06
CA SER A 423 10.80 29.15 16.29
C SER A 423 11.42 27.75 16.48
N ALA A 424 10.62 26.68 16.32
CA ALA A 424 11.11 25.31 16.43
C ALA A 424 12.11 24.97 15.31
N LYS A 425 11.88 25.49 14.10
CA LYS A 425 12.80 25.35 12.97
C LYS A 425 14.12 26.09 13.21
N ALA A 426 14.08 27.31 13.74
CA ALA A 426 15.27 28.08 14.11
C ALA A 426 16.06 27.38 15.22
N ALA A 427 15.39 26.86 16.24
CA ALA A 427 16.05 26.09 17.31
C ALA A 427 16.76 24.84 16.76
N ARG A 428 16.12 24.11 15.82
CA ARG A 428 16.75 22.97 15.14
C ARG A 428 17.94 23.37 14.28
N ALA A 429 17.89 24.52 13.60
CA ALA A 429 19.02 25.05 12.84
C ALA A 429 20.21 25.35 13.74
N VAL A 430 19.99 26.04 14.86
CA VAL A 430 21.02 26.33 15.88
C VAL A 430 21.62 25.03 16.43
N PHE A 431 20.79 24.04 16.78
CA PHE A 431 21.28 22.73 17.22
C PHE A 431 22.15 22.06 16.15
N SER A 432 21.73 22.11 14.88
CA SER A 432 22.46 21.45 13.79
C SER A 432 23.81 22.10 13.51
N GLU A 433 23.89 23.44 13.58
CA GLU A 433 25.14 24.21 13.42
C GLU A 433 26.11 23.99 14.57
N ALA A 434 25.60 23.78 15.80
CA ALA A 434 26.41 23.47 16.97
C ALA A 434 26.94 22.03 16.97
N HIS A 435 26.30 21.10 16.25
CA HIS A 435 26.65 19.67 16.25
C HIS A 435 26.88 19.10 14.83
N PRO A 436 27.80 19.68 14.03
CA PRO A 436 28.04 19.24 12.66
C PRO A 436 28.59 17.81 12.56
N ALA A 437 29.25 17.31 13.62
CA ALA A 437 29.80 15.95 13.70
C ALA A 437 28.73 14.85 13.55
N LEU A 438 27.46 15.12 13.89
CA LEU A 438 26.35 14.19 13.66
C LEU A 438 26.08 13.91 12.17
N PHE A 439 26.66 14.73 11.29
CA PHE A 439 26.44 14.71 9.85
C PHE A 439 27.74 14.61 9.06
N ASP A 440 28.79 14.06 9.68
CA ASP A 440 30.08 13.83 9.05
C ASP A 440 30.04 12.57 8.17
N PHE A 441 30.17 12.76 6.85
CA PHE A 441 30.21 11.68 5.87
C PHE A 441 31.61 11.15 5.61
N ALA A 442 32.68 11.82 6.06
CA ALA A 442 34.06 11.41 5.76
C ALA A 442 34.37 9.96 6.16
N PRO A 443 33.87 9.42 7.30
CA PRO A 443 34.08 8.01 7.65
C PRO A 443 33.40 7.02 6.68
N LEU A 444 32.45 7.47 5.87
CA LEU A 444 31.70 6.65 4.91
C LEU A 444 32.32 6.65 3.52
N ASP A 445 33.40 7.40 3.32
CA ASP A 445 34.16 7.39 2.07
C ASP A 445 34.77 6.01 1.81
N GLY A 446 34.55 5.49 0.59
CA GLY A 446 34.94 4.13 0.22
C GLY A 446 33.99 3.04 0.72
N ILE A 447 33.05 3.34 1.61
CA ILE A 447 31.95 2.43 1.99
C ILE A 447 30.76 2.65 1.04
N LEU A 448 30.31 3.89 0.90
CA LEU A 448 29.14 4.20 0.08
C LEU A 448 29.51 4.46 -1.38
N SER A 449 28.73 3.93 -2.31
CA SER A 449 28.87 4.26 -3.74
C SER A 449 28.18 5.59 -4.06
N THR A 450 28.95 6.68 -4.04
CA THR A 450 28.46 8.04 -4.31
C THR A 450 29.02 8.58 -5.63
N PRO A 451 28.22 9.23 -6.51
CA PRO A 451 28.71 9.78 -7.76
C PRO A 451 29.65 10.98 -7.59
N ASP A 452 29.45 11.79 -6.56
CA ASP A 452 30.17 13.05 -6.38
C ASP A 452 30.63 13.33 -4.94
N GLY A 453 30.19 12.54 -3.94
CA GLY A 453 30.52 12.76 -2.53
C GLY A 453 29.97 14.07 -1.94
N VAL A 454 29.21 14.86 -2.70
CA VAL A 454 28.81 16.20 -2.28
C VAL A 454 27.69 16.12 -1.25
N VAL A 455 27.98 16.60 -0.04
CA VAL A 455 27.02 16.73 1.06
C VAL A 455 25.98 17.80 0.75
N ARG A 456 24.71 17.46 0.96
CA ARG A 456 23.54 18.26 0.62
C ARG A 456 22.54 18.32 1.78
N PRO A 457 21.73 19.38 1.86
CA PRO A 457 21.92 20.67 1.19
C PRO A 457 23.30 21.27 1.55
N VAL A 458 23.89 22.15 0.72
CA VAL A 458 25.29 22.59 0.90
C VAL A 458 25.44 23.53 2.09
N ASP A 459 24.58 24.54 2.19
CA ASP A 459 24.71 25.61 3.20
C ASP A 459 23.65 25.56 4.30
N ARG A 460 22.93 24.43 4.42
CA ARG A 460 21.87 24.26 5.42
C ARG A 460 21.59 22.79 5.70
N PHE A 461 20.88 22.55 6.78
CA PHE A 461 20.33 21.23 7.09
C PHE A 461 18.97 21.03 6.45
N GLY A 462 18.73 19.83 5.94
CA GLY A 462 17.38 19.37 5.64
C GLY A 462 16.61 19.20 6.94
N HIS A 463 15.32 19.52 6.92
CA HIS A 463 14.45 19.30 8.06
C HIS A 463 13.09 18.78 7.58
N PHE A 464 12.51 17.90 8.38
CA PHE A 464 11.10 17.53 8.26
C PHE A 464 10.43 17.79 9.61
N ASP A 465 9.23 18.34 9.56
CA ASP A 465 8.41 18.46 10.74
C ASP A 465 8.04 17.08 11.29
N PRO A 466 7.96 16.92 12.62
CA PRO A 466 8.06 17.98 13.64
C PRO A 466 9.46 18.16 14.27
N ASP A 467 10.38 17.21 14.16
CA ASP A 467 11.61 17.15 14.98
C ASP A 467 12.82 16.54 14.26
N PHE A 468 12.75 16.37 12.94
CA PHE A 468 13.77 15.66 12.17
C PHE A 468 14.72 16.62 11.46
N ILE A 469 16.03 16.35 11.53
CA ILE A 469 17.10 17.06 10.81
C ILE A 469 18.02 16.08 10.08
N TYR A 470 18.57 16.49 8.93
CA TYR A 470 19.46 15.64 8.15
C TYR A 470 20.39 16.41 7.21
N ARG A 471 21.47 15.73 6.81
CA ARG A 471 22.25 16.00 5.58
C ARG A 471 22.28 14.71 4.76
N TYR A 472 22.55 14.81 3.47
CA TYR A 472 22.55 13.66 2.58
C TYR A 472 23.62 13.74 1.49
N ILE A 473 24.02 12.59 0.99
CA ILE A 473 24.76 12.45 -0.27
C ILE A 473 23.92 11.69 -1.29
N LYS A 474 24.21 11.89 -2.58
CA LYS A 474 23.62 11.04 -3.63
C LYS A 474 24.28 9.66 -3.58
N ALA A 475 23.46 8.62 -3.57
CA ALA A 475 23.83 7.23 -3.42
C ALA A 475 22.86 6.39 -4.26
N PRO A 476 22.91 6.48 -5.61
CA PRO A 476 21.84 6.01 -6.50
C PRO A 476 21.54 4.52 -6.34
N ASP A 477 22.54 3.71 -6.04
CA ASP A 477 22.40 2.30 -5.73
C ASP A 477 23.42 1.92 -4.65
N GLN A 478 23.01 1.14 -3.65
CA GLN A 478 23.86 0.61 -2.58
C GLN A 478 23.57 -0.86 -2.39
N THR A 479 24.59 -1.66 -2.09
CA THR A 479 24.42 -3.05 -1.69
C THR A 479 23.97 -3.16 -0.23
N VAL A 480 23.41 -4.30 0.15
CA VAL A 480 23.06 -4.57 1.55
C VAL A 480 24.31 -4.56 2.44
N GLU A 481 25.45 -5.06 1.94
CA GLU A 481 26.75 -5.02 2.61
C GLU A 481 27.21 -3.59 2.93
N GLN A 482 27.06 -2.67 1.97
CA GLN A 482 27.40 -1.26 2.19
C GLN A 482 26.54 -0.63 3.28
N LEU A 483 25.25 -0.95 3.35
CA LEU A 483 24.36 -0.45 4.39
C LEU A 483 24.70 -1.04 5.78
N ILE A 484 25.11 -2.31 5.84
CA ILE A 484 25.59 -2.95 7.07
C ILE A 484 26.88 -2.27 7.54
N ALA A 485 27.86 -2.11 6.65
CA ALA A 485 29.13 -1.47 6.95
C ALA A 485 28.93 -0.01 7.39
N ALA A 486 28.08 0.75 6.69
CA ALA A 486 27.72 2.11 7.07
C ALA A 486 27.07 2.17 8.45
N SER A 487 26.27 1.17 8.84
CA SER A 487 25.67 1.11 10.18
C SER A 487 26.73 1.01 11.27
N HIS A 488 27.70 0.10 11.14
CA HIS A 488 28.82 -0.01 12.10
C HIS A 488 29.67 1.25 12.15
N THR A 489 29.97 1.85 10.99
CA THR A 489 30.76 3.08 10.93
C THR A 489 30.04 4.28 11.57
N VAL A 490 28.74 4.44 11.31
CA VAL A 490 27.94 5.52 11.93
C VAL A 490 27.83 5.28 13.44
N ASP A 491 27.61 4.04 13.88
CA ASP A 491 27.52 3.72 15.30
C ASP A 491 28.80 4.10 16.07
N ALA A 492 29.96 3.68 15.57
CA ALA A 492 31.26 4.03 16.13
C ALA A 492 31.56 5.54 16.06
N GLY A 493 31.00 6.24 15.06
CA GLY A 493 31.07 7.70 14.96
C GLY A 493 30.28 8.40 16.06
N LEU A 494 29.07 7.91 16.34
CA LEU A 494 28.20 8.45 17.38
C LEU A 494 28.79 8.26 18.80
N ASP A 495 29.61 7.23 19.05
CA ASP A 495 30.27 7.04 20.35
C ASP A 495 31.26 8.16 20.67
N ARG A 496 31.85 8.79 19.64
CA ARG A 496 32.76 9.94 19.81
C ARG A 496 32.03 11.26 20.08
N ILE A 497 30.72 11.28 19.90
CA ILE A 497 29.86 12.47 20.08
C ILE A 497 29.11 12.38 21.41
N ALA A 498 28.87 11.16 21.91
CA ALA A 498 28.19 10.93 23.16
C ALA A 498 29.04 11.41 24.35
N GLU A 499 28.56 12.45 25.04
CA GLU A 499 29.03 12.92 26.35
C GLU A 499 27.85 13.13 27.31
#